data_AF-A0A150K6C1-F1
#
_entry.id   AF-A0A150K6C1-F1
#
_cell.length_a   1.000
_cell.length_b   1.000
_cell.length_c   1.000
_cell.angle_alpha   90.00
_cell.angle_beta   90.00
_cell.angle_gamma   90.00
#
_symmetry.space_group_name_H-M   'P 1'
#
loop_
_entity.id
_entity.type
_entity.pdbx_description
1 polymer ?
#
loop_
_entity_poly.entity_id
_entity_poly.type
_entity_poly.pdbx_seq_one_letter_code
_entity_poly.pdbx_strand_id
1 'polypeptide(L)'
;MREPFVKTQALYYAVGVWQKNGICAGFTVKNGGTSTNFPGSLNLAFHVDDDPESVRKNREIVASATGFPLSNWIGAEQTHEDHVERVTRKDAGKGAAEYRSSFPHTDGIVHR
;
A
#
# COMPACT_ATOMS: atom_id res chain seq x y z
N MET A 1 22.49 4.88 15.45
CA MET A 1 21.30 5.12 14.59
C MET A 1 20.08 4.57 15.34
N ARG A 2 18.99 5.32 15.48
CA ARG A 2 17.77 4.86 16.16
C ARG A 2 16.79 4.33 15.10
N GLU A 3 16.11 3.22 15.40
CA GLU A 3 15.08 2.63 14.55
C GLU A 3 13.98 3.67 14.24
N PRO A 4 13.78 4.09 12.97
CA PRO A 4 12.77 5.09 12.60
C PRO A 4 11.34 4.53 12.53
N PHE A 5 11.16 3.22 12.37
CA PHE A 5 9.86 2.56 12.25
C PHE A 5 9.31 2.17 13.62
N VAL A 6 8.16 2.75 13.97
CA VAL A 6 7.46 2.43 15.23
C VAL A 6 6.22 1.61 14.91
N LYS A 7 6.12 0.41 15.46
CA LYS A 7 4.96 -0.47 15.27
C LYS A 7 3.71 0.20 15.86
N THR A 8 2.65 0.31 15.06
CA THR A 8 1.34 0.80 15.52
C THR A 8 0.51 -0.36 16.06
N GLN A 9 -0.84 -0.21 16.11
CA GLN A 9 -1.84 -1.17 16.62
C GLN A 9 -1.91 -2.49 15.82
N ALA A 10 -0.77 -3.14 15.60
CA ALA A 10 -0.53 -4.41 14.95
C ALA A 10 -0.65 -4.49 13.41
N LEU A 11 -1.04 -3.44 12.69
CA LEU A 11 -1.23 -3.52 11.22
C LEU A 11 -0.12 -2.90 10.37
N TYR A 12 0.63 -1.93 10.91
CA TYR A 12 1.70 -1.25 10.19
C TYR A 12 2.76 -0.68 11.14
N TYR A 13 3.89 -0.31 10.57
CA TYR A 13 4.91 0.53 11.17
C TYR A 13 4.80 1.94 10.59
N ALA A 14 4.91 2.96 11.43
CA ALA A 14 4.90 4.37 11.01
C ALA A 14 6.29 5.01 11.14
N VAL A 15 6.61 5.92 10.23
CA VAL A 15 7.80 6.78 10.31
C VAL A 15 7.48 7.98 11.20
N GLY A 16 7.62 7.80 12.52
CA GLY A 16 7.18 8.79 13.51
C GLY A 16 7.87 10.16 13.40
N VAL A 17 9.09 10.21 12.89
CA VAL A 17 9.83 11.46 12.68
C VAL A 17 9.21 12.35 11.61
N TRP A 18 8.50 11.78 10.63
CA TRP A 18 7.89 12.53 9.53
C TRP A 18 6.48 13.03 9.86
N GLN A 19 5.77 12.34 10.75
CA GLN A 19 4.44 12.76 11.23
C GLN A 19 4.47 14.16 11.87
N LYS A 20 5.57 14.51 12.56
CA LYS A 20 5.77 15.85 13.13
C LYS A 20 5.77 16.97 12.09
N ASN A 21 6.03 16.63 10.82
CA ASN A 21 6.03 17.54 9.69
C ASN A 21 4.77 17.40 8.82
N GLY A 22 3.72 16.73 9.32
CA GLY A 22 2.47 16.53 8.59
C GLY A 22 2.52 15.45 7.50
N ILE A 23 3.59 14.63 7.46
CA ILE A 23 3.74 13.54 6.50
C ILE A 23 3.44 12.21 7.17
N CYS A 24 2.49 11.45 6.62
CA CYS A 24 2.21 10.09 7.06
C CYS A 24 2.89 9.09 6.12
N ALA A 25 3.80 8.28 6.66
CA ALA A 25 4.52 7.25 5.92
C ALA A 25 4.71 6.00 6.79
N GLY A 26 4.80 4.83 6.16
CA GLY A 26 4.91 3.57 6.87
C GLY A 26 4.94 2.34 5.97
N PHE A 27 5.02 1.17 6.59
CA PHE A 27 4.95 -0.14 5.94
C PHE A 27 3.97 -1.04 6.70
N THR A 28 3.21 -1.86 5.99
CA THR A 28 2.31 -2.84 6.63
C THR A 28 3.09 -4.00 7.23
N VAL A 29 2.42 -4.78 8.08
CA VAL A 29 2.92 -6.08 8.55
C VAL A 29 2.16 -7.21 7.87
N LYS A 30 2.64 -8.45 8.03
CA LYS A 30 2.02 -9.61 7.39
C LYS A 30 0.73 -10.15 8.04
N ASN A 31 0.35 -9.68 9.23
CA ASN A 31 -0.78 -10.20 10.01
C ASN A 31 -1.95 -9.21 10.03
N GLY A 32 -3.17 -9.72 10.24
CA GLY A 32 -4.37 -8.90 10.45
C GLY A 32 -5.25 -8.70 9.21
N GLY A 33 -5.03 -9.50 8.17
CA GLY A 33 -5.91 -9.60 7.00
C GLY A 33 -6.63 -10.95 6.91
N THR A 34 -7.08 -11.31 5.71
CA THR A 34 -7.91 -12.48 5.42
C THR A 34 -7.29 -13.52 4.48
N SER A 35 -6.12 -13.26 3.91
CA SER A 35 -5.46 -14.21 3.00
C SER A 35 -5.05 -15.48 3.73
N THR A 36 -5.10 -16.64 3.05
CA THR A 36 -4.79 -17.96 3.63
C THR A 36 -3.65 -18.69 2.93
N ASN A 37 -3.22 -18.22 1.75
CA ASN A 37 -2.26 -18.94 0.91
C ASN A 37 -0.79 -18.77 1.34
N PHE A 38 -0.51 -17.90 2.31
CA PHE A 38 0.85 -17.53 2.73
C PHE A 38 1.01 -17.57 4.25
N PRO A 39 2.25 -17.62 4.78
CA PRO A 39 2.54 -17.44 6.19
C PRO A 39 2.32 -15.97 6.63
N GLY A 40 1.04 -15.61 6.83
CA GLY A 40 0.53 -14.28 7.13
C GLY A 40 -0.92 -14.18 6.61
N SER A 41 -1.63 -13.12 6.95
CA SER A 41 -3.01 -12.91 6.47
C SER A 41 -3.24 -11.57 5.77
N LEU A 42 -2.32 -10.60 5.88
CA LEU A 42 -2.46 -9.26 5.30
C LEU A 42 -1.65 -9.11 4.02
N ASN A 43 -1.92 -9.92 2.99
CA ASN A 43 -1.33 -9.73 1.67
C ASN A 43 -2.01 -8.56 0.93
N LEU A 44 -1.22 -7.67 0.33
CA LEU A 44 -1.71 -6.54 -0.46
C LEU A 44 -1.38 -6.65 -1.95
N ALA A 45 -0.65 -7.67 -2.38
CA ALA A 45 -0.22 -7.86 -3.77
C ALA A 45 -1.29 -8.61 -4.56
N PHE A 46 -1.69 -8.05 -5.71
CA PHE A 46 -2.63 -8.70 -6.64
C PHE A 46 -1.96 -9.66 -7.62
N HIS A 47 -0.64 -9.52 -7.83
CA HIS A 47 0.12 -10.26 -8.86
C HIS A 47 0.83 -11.50 -8.29
N VAL A 48 0.29 -12.06 -7.21
CA VAL A 48 0.77 -13.30 -6.59
C VAL A 48 -0.40 -14.29 -6.50
N ASP A 49 -0.11 -15.55 -6.17
CA ASP A 49 -1.11 -16.62 -6.08
C ASP A 49 -2.01 -16.49 -4.82
N ASP A 50 -2.77 -15.41 -4.75
CA ASP A 50 -3.77 -15.12 -3.72
C ASP A 50 -5.15 -14.91 -4.33
N ASP A 51 -6.19 -15.05 -3.50
CA ASP A 51 -7.54 -14.65 -3.86
C ASP A 51 -7.63 -13.11 -4.02
N PRO A 52 -7.98 -12.58 -5.22
CA PRO A 52 -8.07 -11.13 -5.43
C PRO A 52 -9.06 -10.43 -4.50
N GLU A 53 -10.14 -11.11 -4.08
CA GLU A 53 -11.11 -10.56 -3.13
C GLU A 53 -10.50 -10.41 -1.72
N SER A 54 -9.70 -11.39 -1.30
CA SER A 54 -8.90 -11.30 -0.07
C SER A 54 -7.91 -10.14 -0.11
N VAL A 55 -7.20 -9.94 -1.23
CA VAL A 55 -6.29 -8.80 -1.41
C VAL A 55 -7.03 -7.47 -1.34
N ARG A 56 -8.18 -7.34 -2.01
CA ARG A 56 -9.02 -6.14 -1.98
C ARG A 56 -9.47 -5.83 -0.55
N LYS A 57 -9.97 -6.82 0.18
CA LYS A 57 -10.40 -6.69 1.57
C LYS A 57 -9.24 -6.30 2.50
N ASN A 58 -8.04 -6.85 2.29
CA ASN A 58 -6.86 -6.48 3.05
C ASN A 58 -6.47 -5.01 2.84
N ARG A 59 -6.57 -4.51 1.61
CA ARG A 59 -6.35 -3.07 1.33
C ARG A 59 -7.42 -2.20 1.97
N GLU A 60 -8.68 -2.63 2.00
CA GLU A 60 -9.76 -1.94 2.73
C GLU A 60 -9.53 -1.90 4.25
N ILE A 61 -8.99 -2.99 4.84
CA ILE A 61 -8.58 -3.04 6.25
C ILE A 61 -7.50 -2.01 6.53
N VAL A 62 -6.46 -1.94 5.69
CA VAL A 62 -5.37 -0.96 5.85
C VAL A 62 -5.87 0.47 5.63
N ALA A 63 -6.73 0.70 4.64
CA ALA A 63 -7.36 2.00 4.41
C ALA A 63 -8.13 2.49 5.65
N SER A 64 -8.90 1.60 6.27
CA SER A 64 -9.63 1.90 7.51
C SER A 64 -8.69 2.19 8.69
N ALA A 65 -7.65 1.38 8.85
CA ALA A 65 -6.69 1.52 9.95
C ALA A 65 -5.77 2.76 9.85
N THR A 66 -5.56 3.27 8.63
CA THR A 66 -4.72 4.45 8.36
C THR A 66 -5.52 5.73 8.21
N GLY A 67 -6.84 5.64 8.03
CA GLY A 67 -7.68 6.79 7.71
C GLY A 67 -7.48 7.32 6.28
N PHE A 68 -6.84 6.53 5.41
CA PHE A 68 -6.67 6.85 3.99
C PHE A 68 -7.62 6.02 3.14
N PRO A 69 -8.75 6.59 2.68
CA PRO A 69 -9.71 5.86 1.87
C PRO A 69 -9.04 5.21 0.67
N LEU A 70 -9.43 3.97 0.34
CA LEU A 70 -8.85 3.23 -0.78
C LEU A 70 -9.01 3.98 -2.12
N SER A 71 -10.08 4.78 -2.26
CA SER A 71 -10.31 5.65 -3.41
C SER A 71 -9.25 6.72 -3.63
N ASN A 72 -8.42 7.03 -2.62
CA ASN A 72 -7.32 7.99 -2.72
C ASN A 72 -5.96 7.31 -2.99
N TRP A 73 -5.90 5.98 -3.00
CA TRP A 73 -4.66 5.26 -3.22
C TRP A 73 -4.30 5.24 -4.70
N ILE A 74 -3.01 5.10 -4.98
CA ILE A 74 -2.49 4.94 -6.33
C ILE A 74 -1.51 3.77 -6.31
N GLY A 75 -1.74 2.78 -7.15
CA GLY A 75 -0.91 1.60 -7.33
C GLY A 75 -0.20 1.58 -8.67
N ALA A 76 0.85 0.77 -8.73
CA ALA A 76 1.68 0.57 -9.91
C ALA A 76 1.81 -0.92 -10.24
N GLU A 77 1.96 -1.21 -11.53
CA GLU A 77 2.46 -2.48 -12.04
C GLU A 77 3.99 -2.43 -11.97
N GLN A 78 4.54 -2.98 -10.91
CA GLN A 78 5.98 -2.98 -10.67
C GLN A 78 6.64 -4.05 -11.54
N THR A 79 7.51 -3.64 -12.45
CA THR A 79 8.17 -4.50 -13.44
C THR A 79 9.67 -4.66 -13.19
N HIS A 80 10.17 -4.15 -12.06
CA HIS A 80 11.60 -4.15 -11.71
C HIS A 80 12.46 -3.31 -12.65
N GLU A 81 11.91 -2.20 -13.14
CA GLU A 81 12.56 -1.21 -13.97
C GLU A 81 12.85 0.06 -13.15
N ASP A 82 13.22 1.16 -13.81
CA ASP A 82 13.56 2.44 -13.18
C ASP A 82 12.55 3.56 -13.49
N HIS A 83 11.40 3.22 -14.08
CA HIS A 83 10.38 4.19 -14.45
C HIS A 83 9.65 4.75 -13.21
N VAL A 84 9.56 6.08 -13.17
CA VAL A 84 8.89 6.84 -12.10
C VAL A 84 7.77 7.67 -12.69
N GLU A 85 6.54 7.40 -12.25
CA GLU A 85 5.36 8.14 -12.70
C GLU A 85 5.09 9.35 -11.79
N ARG A 86 4.85 10.51 -12.42
CA ARG A 86 4.40 11.71 -11.71
C ARG A 86 2.88 11.75 -11.65
N VAL A 87 2.33 11.52 -10.46
CA VAL A 87 0.89 11.41 -10.27
C VAL A 87 0.24 12.67 -9.74
N THR A 88 -1.06 12.78 -9.93
CA THR A 88 -1.90 13.87 -9.43
C THR A 88 -3.14 13.32 -8.72
N ARG A 89 -3.93 14.20 -8.11
CA ARG A 89 -5.24 13.83 -7.53
C ARG A 89 -6.21 13.22 -8.55
N LYS A 90 -6.02 13.43 -9.87
CA LYS A 90 -6.86 12.84 -10.91
C LYS A 90 -6.63 11.33 -11.08
N ASP A 91 -5.51 10.84 -10.56
CA ASP A 91 -5.08 9.45 -10.66
C ASP A 91 -5.54 8.60 -9.47
N ALA A 92 -6.18 9.23 -8.48
CA ALA A 92 -6.73 8.59 -7.30
C ALA A 92 -7.63 7.40 -7.67
N GLY A 93 -7.34 6.23 -7.07
CA GLY A 93 -8.05 4.97 -7.27
C GLY A 93 -7.38 4.03 -8.27
N LYS A 94 -6.49 4.51 -9.16
CA LYS A 94 -5.76 3.65 -10.11
C LYS A 94 -4.93 2.62 -9.36
N GLY A 95 -5.08 1.34 -9.70
CA GLY A 95 -4.34 0.24 -9.08
C GLY A 95 -4.68 -0.02 -7.61
N ALA A 96 -5.66 0.68 -7.04
CA ALA A 96 -5.97 0.61 -5.61
C ALA A 96 -6.77 -0.65 -5.26
N ALA A 97 -7.89 -0.88 -5.95
CA ALA A 97 -8.76 -2.04 -5.75
C ALA A 97 -8.66 -3.07 -6.88
N GLU A 98 -8.00 -2.73 -7.99
CA GLU A 98 -7.94 -3.58 -9.17
C GLU A 98 -6.59 -3.41 -9.90
N TYR A 99 -5.84 -4.51 -10.06
CA TYR A 99 -4.47 -4.48 -10.58
C TYR A 99 -4.36 -3.93 -12.01
N ARG A 100 -5.26 -4.31 -12.92
CA ARG A 100 -5.24 -3.87 -14.33
C ARG A 100 -5.38 -2.35 -14.51
N SER A 101 -5.85 -1.64 -13.49
CA SER A 101 -6.00 -0.19 -13.51
C SER A 101 -4.76 0.56 -13.01
N SER A 102 -3.70 -0.16 -12.60
CA SER A 102 -2.45 0.41 -12.12
C SER A 102 -1.72 1.14 -13.24
N PHE A 103 -0.75 1.98 -12.87
CA PHE A 103 0.19 2.52 -13.85
C PHE A 103 1.08 1.39 -14.39
N PRO A 104 1.09 1.15 -15.71
CA PRO A 104 1.88 0.09 -16.31
C PRO A 104 3.38 0.42 -16.22
N HIS A 105 4.24 -0.60 -16.14
CA HIS A 105 5.70 -0.45 -16.15
C HIS A 105 6.20 0.65 -15.20
N THR A 106 5.82 0.60 -13.92
CA THR A 106 6.10 1.70 -12.97
C THR A 106 6.58 1.16 -11.64
N ASP A 107 7.78 1.57 -11.22
CA ASP A 107 8.40 1.14 -9.96
C ASP A 107 8.52 2.27 -8.94
N GLY A 108 8.30 3.53 -9.37
CA GLY A 108 8.22 4.68 -8.49
C GLY A 108 7.01 5.57 -8.78
N ILE A 109 6.46 6.19 -7.74
CA ILE A 109 5.40 7.19 -7.84
C ILE A 109 5.84 8.46 -7.11
N VAL A 110 5.69 9.62 -7.75
CA VAL A 110 5.99 10.92 -7.14
C VAL A 110 4.81 11.88 -7.24
N HIS A 111 4.45 12.50 -6.12
CA HIS A 111 3.46 13.58 -6.03
C HIS A 111 4.11 14.82 -5.40
N ARG A 112 3.69 16.00 -5.84
CA ARG A 112 4.20 17.30 -5.35
C ARG A 112 3.65 17.70 -3.99
#